data_AF-A0A377IWT1-F1
#
_entry.id   AF-A0A377IWT1-F1
#
_cell.length_a   1.000
_cell.length_b   1.000
_cell.length_c   1.000
_cell.angle_alpha   90.00
_cell.angle_beta   90.00
_cell.angle_gamma   90.00
#
_symmetry.space_group_name_H-M   'P 1'
#
loop_
_entity.id
_entity.type
_entity.pdbx_description
1 polymer ?
#
loop_
_entity_poly.entity_id
_entity_poly.type
_entity_poly.pdbx_seq_one_letter_code
_entity_poly.pdbx_strand_id
1 'polypeptide(L)'
;MNFNNILNQVLDIAKTSANKLQTGNQTLDTITKVGGGAALTGVLSMILGRSGGAGLAKLGSLAVLGNLAYQAYQKYQQGQQSQPTIEQNQFDVLNSEQQADAGALILRTMIAAAASDGDISIEEQQIIAKEAGEDPQLAEWLEQEVQNPISVQEIAQLAGNDTALAANLYLAARLVCQELSRKEIVFLAELAKALGLDDALVEQLEKQAGF
;
A
#
# COMPACT_ATOMS: atom_id res chain seq x y z
N MET A 1 10.10 17.38 -16.96
CA MET A 1 10.23 16.07 -16.29
C MET A 1 9.18 15.15 -16.90
N ASN A 2 9.54 13.92 -17.29
CA ASN A 2 8.60 12.98 -17.92
C ASN A 2 7.99 12.10 -16.83
N PHE A 3 6.79 12.43 -16.36
CA PHE A 3 6.03 11.64 -15.38
C PHE A 3 5.90 10.18 -15.80
N ASN A 4 5.75 9.90 -17.09
CA ASN A 4 5.71 8.54 -17.64
C ASN A 4 6.96 7.70 -17.33
N ASN A 5 8.15 8.32 -17.26
CA ASN A 5 9.38 7.58 -16.98
C ASN A 5 9.46 7.22 -15.49
N ILE A 6 9.07 8.16 -14.62
CA ILE A 6 9.00 7.96 -13.17
C ILE A 6 7.96 6.90 -12.84
N LEU A 7 6.79 6.95 -13.48
CA LEU A 7 5.73 5.97 -13.32
C LEU A 7 6.20 4.57 -13.70
N ASN A 8 6.89 4.44 -14.84
CA ASN A 8 7.46 3.16 -15.27
C ASN A 8 8.54 2.66 -14.30
N GLN A 9 9.37 3.55 -13.73
CA GLN A 9 10.37 3.20 -12.72
C GLN A 9 9.73 2.73 -11.40
N VAL A 10 8.71 3.46 -10.90
CA VAL A 10 7.92 3.05 -9.72
C VAL A 10 7.27 1.70 -9.96
N LEU A 11 6.68 1.51 -11.14
CA LEU A 11 6.07 0.25 -11.54
C LEU A 11 7.12 -0.87 -11.62
N ASP A 12 8.28 -0.63 -12.21
CA ASP A 12 9.35 -1.61 -12.32
C ASP A 12 9.92 -1.99 -10.96
N ILE A 13 9.94 -1.07 -9.98
CA ILE A 13 10.34 -1.37 -8.61
C ILE A 13 9.25 -2.13 -7.87
N ALA A 14 7.98 -1.78 -8.06
CA ALA A 14 6.86 -2.56 -7.54
C ALA A 14 6.89 -3.99 -8.11
N LYS A 15 7.10 -4.14 -9.42
CA LYS A 15 7.25 -5.42 -10.13
C LYS A 15 8.51 -6.19 -9.70
N THR A 16 9.66 -5.52 -9.59
CA THR A 16 10.93 -6.17 -9.20
C THR A 16 10.85 -6.65 -7.76
N SER A 17 10.26 -5.86 -6.86
CA SER A 17 9.98 -6.26 -5.49
C SER A 17 9.01 -7.45 -5.45
N ALA A 18 7.93 -7.42 -6.25
CA ALA A 18 6.97 -8.52 -6.35
C ALA A 18 7.60 -9.83 -6.91
N ASN A 19 8.39 -9.75 -7.98
CA ASN A 19 9.06 -10.89 -8.61
C ASN A 19 10.15 -11.51 -7.74
N LYS A 20 10.90 -10.67 -7.00
CA LYS A 20 11.93 -11.13 -6.06
C LYS A 20 11.33 -11.89 -4.87
N LEU A 21 10.09 -11.58 -4.52
CA LEU A 21 9.34 -12.27 -3.47
C LEU A 21 8.64 -13.56 -3.97
N GLN A 22 8.21 -13.62 -5.24
CA GLN A 22 7.66 -14.85 -5.84
C GLN A 22 8.71 -15.96 -6.05
N THR A 23 9.99 -15.61 -6.22
CA THR A 23 11.08 -16.58 -6.43
C THR A 23 11.62 -17.18 -5.12
N GLY A 24 11.21 -16.65 -3.96
CA GLY A 24 11.74 -17.01 -2.64
C GLY A 24 11.03 -18.17 -1.94
N ASN A 25 10.94 -19.35 -2.56
CA ASN A 25 10.47 -20.57 -1.87
C ASN A 25 11.61 -21.43 -1.30
N GLN A 26 12.70 -20.80 -0.82
CA GLN A 26 13.80 -21.50 -0.16
C GLN A 26 14.34 -20.67 1.02
N THR A 27 14.35 -21.31 2.19
CA THR A 27 15.10 -20.97 3.42
C THR A 27 14.61 -19.83 4.31
N LEU A 28 13.48 -20.05 4.98
CA LEU A 28 13.11 -19.37 6.24
C LEU A 28 14.10 -19.72 7.38
N ASP A 29 14.90 -20.78 7.23
CA ASP A 29 15.87 -21.25 8.22
C ASP A 29 17.17 -20.43 8.30
N THR A 30 17.47 -19.58 7.30
CA THR A 30 18.69 -18.75 7.31
C THR A 30 18.46 -17.40 8.00
N ILE A 31 17.21 -16.98 8.18
CA ILE A 31 16.87 -15.66 8.75
C ILE A 31 17.06 -15.62 10.27
N THR A 32 17.06 -16.77 10.95
CA THR A 32 17.18 -16.83 12.42
C THR A 32 18.63 -16.82 12.91
N LYS A 33 19.64 -16.92 12.02
CA LYS A 33 21.00 -17.23 12.47
C LYS A 33 22.14 -16.64 11.65
N VAL A 34 22.11 -15.35 11.30
CA VAL A 34 23.35 -14.65 10.95
C VAL A 34 23.29 -13.22 11.50
N GLY A 35 24.15 -12.96 12.47
CA GLY A 35 24.50 -11.60 12.86
C GLY A 35 25.31 -10.93 11.76
N GLY A 36 25.12 -9.62 11.61
CA GLY A 36 26.03 -8.75 10.87
C GLY A 36 25.84 -8.74 9.36
N GLY A 37 25.07 -7.77 8.89
CA GLY A 37 25.34 -7.08 7.63
C GLY A 37 24.72 -7.65 6.36
N ALA A 38 24.26 -6.70 5.54
CA ALA A 38 23.94 -6.79 4.12
C ALA A 38 22.52 -7.24 3.72
N ALA A 39 21.81 -6.23 3.20
CA ALA A 39 21.01 -6.27 1.98
C ALA A 39 19.49 -6.56 2.12
N LEU A 40 18.76 -5.43 2.09
CA LEU A 40 17.44 -5.26 1.47
C LEU A 40 16.25 -5.83 2.28
N THR A 41 15.92 -5.17 3.38
CA THR A 41 14.71 -5.36 4.19
C THR A 41 14.37 -4.05 4.91
N GLY A 42 14.37 -2.93 4.17
CA GLY A 42 14.47 -1.59 4.74
C GLY A 42 13.16 -1.00 5.27
N VAL A 43 12.15 -0.81 4.42
CA VAL A 43 10.98 -0.01 4.84
C VAL A 43 9.87 -0.87 5.44
N LEU A 44 9.49 -1.98 4.79
CA LEU A 44 8.45 -2.85 5.33
C LEU A 44 8.88 -3.42 6.69
N SER A 45 10.13 -3.85 6.87
CA SER A 45 10.54 -4.42 8.16
C SER A 45 10.68 -3.41 9.30
N MET A 46 10.79 -2.10 9.04
CA MET A 46 10.90 -1.08 10.10
C MET A 46 9.56 -0.41 10.42
N ILE A 47 8.70 -0.18 9.42
CA ILE A 47 7.30 0.21 9.65
C ILE A 47 6.56 -0.95 10.34
N LEU A 48 6.88 -2.20 9.99
CA LEU A 48 6.23 -3.41 10.52
C LEU A 48 6.97 -4.04 11.73
N GLY A 49 8.22 -3.67 11.99
CA GLY A 49 9.07 -4.27 13.03
C GLY A 49 9.25 -3.44 14.29
N ARG A 50 8.63 -2.26 14.41
CA ARG A 50 8.71 -1.44 15.63
C ARG A 50 7.79 -1.88 16.78
N SER A 51 6.94 -2.90 16.60
CA SER A 51 6.12 -3.44 17.67
C SER A 51 6.20 -4.97 17.70
N GLY A 52 6.80 -5.49 18.77
CA GLY A 52 6.81 -6.93 19.04
C GLY A 52 5.39 -7.47 19.14
N GLY A 53 4.95 -8.23 18.14
CA GLY A 53 3.64 -8.88 18.14
C GLY A 53 3.52 -9.83 16.96
N ALA A 54 3.17 -11.08 17.23
CA ALA A 54 3.22 -12.23 16.32
C ALA A 54 2.27 -12.19 15.09
N GLY A 55 1.83 -11.02 14.62
CA GLY A 55 0.89 -10.88 13.51
C GLY A 55 1.53 -10.73 12.13
N LEU A 56 2.80 -10.36 12.04
CA LEU A 56 3.34 -9.72 10.83
C LEU A 56 4.31 -10.57 10.01
N ALA A 57 4.67 -11.77 10.49
CA ALA A 57 5.42 -12.76 9.70
C ALA A 57 4.62 -13.32 8.50
N LYS A 58 3.35 -12.96 8.34
CA LYS A 58 2.45 -13.45 7.28
C LYS A 58 2.10 -12.43 6.19
N LEU A 59 2.48 -11.16 6.33
CA LEU A 59 1.99 -10.07 5.49
C LEU A 59 3.14 -9.34 4.76
N GLY A 60 3.97 -10.11 4.05
CA GLY A 60 5.19 -9.60 3.41
C GLY A 60 5.10 -9.37 1.89
N SER A 61 3.94 -9.46 1.24
CA SER A 61 3.85 -9.34 -0.22
C SER A 61 2.66 -8.51 -0.71
N LEU A 62 2.94 -7.63 -1.68
CA LEU A 62 1.98 -6.73 -2.32
C LEU A 62 0.82 -7.46 -3.04
N ALA A 63 1.03 -8.71 -3.46
CA ALA A 63 -0.02 -9.58 -4.00
C ALA A 63 -1.11 -9.94 -2.97
N VAL A 64 -0.82 -9.79 -1.67
CA VAL A 64 -1.81 -10.00 -0.60
C VAL A 64 -2.83 -8.86 -0.58
N LEU A 65 -2.44 -7.62 -0.91
CA LEU A 65 -3.32 -6.46 -0.84
C LEU A 65 -4.55 -6.64 -1.78
N GLY A 66 -4.32 -6.95 -3.05
CA GLY A 66 -5.39 -7.21 -4.01
C GLY A 66 -6.27 -8.40 -3.63
N ASN A 67 -5.68 -9.47 -3.10
CA ASN A 67 -6.42 -10.64 -2.62
C ASN A 67 -7.28 -10.35 -1.39
N LEU A 68 -6.76 -9.58 -0.42
CA LEU A 68 -7.51 -9.17 0.77
C LEU A 68 -8.66 -8.24 0.39
N ALA A 69 -8.41 -7.26 -0.48
CA ALA A 69 -9.44 -6.36 -0.97
C ALA A 69 -10.55 -7.14 -1.72
N TYR A 70 -10.17 -8.10 -2.58
CA TYR A 70 -11.13 -8.97 -3.26
C TYR A 70 -11.94 -9.84 -2.29
N GLN A 71 -11.30 -10.46 -1.30
CA GLN A 71 -11.97 -11.29 -0.31
C GLN A 71 -12.94 -10.47 0.56
N ALA A 72 -12.53 -9.27 0.99
CA ALA A 72 -13.40 -8.34 1.70
C ALA A 72 -14.62 -7.95 0.85
N TYR A 73 -14.40 -7.64 -0.43
CA TYR A 73 -15.48 -7.33 -1.36
C TYR A 73 -16.44 -8.51 -1.59
N GLN A 74 -15.93 -9.74 -1.72
CA GLN A 74 -16.77 -10.94 -1.80
C GLN A 74 -17.63 -11.13 -0.54
N LYS A 75 -17.07 -10.90 0.65
CA LYS A 75 -17.80 -11.02 1.92
C LYS A 75 -18.86 -9.94 2.06
N TYR A 76 -18.53 -8.73 1.65
CA TYR A 76 -19.47 -7.62 1.56
C TYR A 76 -20.65 -7.95 0.63
N GLN A 77 -20.37 -8.47 -0.58
CA GLN A 77 -21.42 -8.91 -1.52
C GLN A 77 -22.31 -10.03 -0.94
N GLN A 78 -21.75 -10.98 -0.17
CA GLN A 78 -22.55 -12.03 0.46
C GLN A 78 -23.56 -11.48 1.48
N GLY A 79 -23.25 -10.33 2.09
CA GLY A 79 -24.12 -9.64 3.04
C GLY A 79 -25.15 -8.70 2.41
N GLN A 80 -25.05 -8.43 1.09
CA GLN A 80 -25.90 -7.47 0.39
C GLN A 80 -26.50 -8.07 -0.89
N GLN A 81 -27.83 -8.15 -0.97
CA GLN A 81 -28.49 -8.44 -2.24
C GLN A 81 -28.31 -7.25 -3.19
N SER A 82 -27.80 -7.51 -4.40
CA SER A 82 -27.70 -6.58 -5.55
C SER A 82 -26.41 -5.77 -5.75
N GLN A 83 -25.28 -6.18 -5.19
CA GLN A 83 -23.97 -5.62 -5.57
C GLN A 83 -23.42 -6.27 -6.87
N PRO A 84 -22.70 -5.52 -7.72
CA PRO A 84 -22.12 -6.06 -8.95
C PRO A 84 -20.97 -7.03 -8.63
N THR A 85 -20.90 -8.14 -9.36
CA THR A 85 -19.74 -9.04 -9.28
C THR A 85 -18.55 -8.38 -9.95
N ILE A 86 -17.53 -8.03 -9.16
CA ILE A 86 -16.23 -7.58 -9.67
C ILE A 86 -15.28 -8.78 -9.71
N GLU A 87 -14.52 -8.91 -10.79
CA GLU A 87 -13.54 -9.98 -10.97
C GLU A 87 -12.26 -9.74 -10.16
N GLN A 88 -11.59 -10.81 -9.74
CA GLN A 88 -10.38 -10.73 -8.91
C GLN A 88 -9.22 -9.99 -9.60
N ASN A 89 -9.12 -10.10 -10.93
CA ASN A 89 -8.11 -9.41 -11.74
C ASN A 89 -8.18 -7.88 -11.62
N GLN A 90 -9.35 -7.31 -11.37
CA GLN A 90 -9.53 -5.86 -11.19
C GLN A 90 -8.94 -5.38 -9.87
N PHE A 91 -8.79 -6.28 -8.89
CA PHE A 91 -8.09 -5.99 -7.65
C PHE A 91 -6.57 -6.20 -7.76
N ASP A 92 -6.09 -6.81 -8.84
CA ASP A 92 -4.67 -7.09 -9.06
C ASP A 92 -3.93 -5.95 -9.78
N VAL A 93 -3.99 -4.79 -9.14
CA VAL A 93 -3.51 -3.49 -9.63
C VAL A 93 -1.99 -3.37 -9.71
N LEU A 94 -1.25 -4.23 -9.02
CA LEU A 94 0.22 -4.20 -8.97
C LEU A 94 0.87 -5.21 -9.93
N ASN A 95 0.18 -6.28 -10.30
CA ASN A 95 0.69 -7.25 -11.29
C ASN A 95 0.23 -6.96 -12.71
N SER A 96 -0.75 -6.08 -12.90
CA SER A 96 -1.28 -5.70 -14.22
C SER A 96 -0.43 -4.59 -14.85
N GLU A 97 0.29 -4.89 -15.94
CA GLU A 97 1.11 -3.91 -16.68
C GLU A 97 0.30 -2.73 -17.24
N GLN A 98 -1.00 -2.94 -17.40
CA GLN A 98 -1.96 -1.95 -17.88
C GLN A 98 -2.40 -0.96 -16.79
N GLN A 99 -2.02 -1.19 -15.52
CA GLN A 99 -2.46 -0.42 -14.36
C GLN A 99 -1.28 0.25 -13.63
N ALA A 100 -0.24 0.64 -14.39
CA ALA A 100 0.90 1.41 -13.90
C ALA A 100 0.48 2.60 -13.01
N ASP A 101 -0.50 3.37 -13.50
CA ASP A 101 -1.09 4.51 -12.81
C ASP A 101 -1.72 4.15 -11.46
N ALA A 102 -2.36 2.98 -11.37
CA ALA A 102 -2.98 2.50 -10.13
C ALA A 102 -1.91 2.15 -9.07
N GLY A 103 -0.81 1.53 -9.49
CA GLY A 103 0.32 1.23 -8.59
C GLY A 103 0.96 2.50 -8.02
N ALA A 104 1.18 3.52 -8.85
CA ALA A 104 1.65 4.81 -8.36
C ALA A 104 0.64 5.49 -7.44
N LEU A 105 -0.66 5.44 -7.76
CA LEU A 105 -1.69 6.01 -6.90
C LEU A 105 -1.76 5.35 -5.51
N ILE A 106 -1.56 4.03 -5.44
CA ILE A 106 -1.46 3.29 -4.17
C ILE A 106 -0.27 3.79 -3.36
N LEU A 107 0.89 3.94 -3.98
CA LEU A 107 2.08 4.45 -3.31
C LEU A 107 1.87 5.88 -2.78
N ARG A 108 1.33 6.77 -3.60
CA ARG A 108 1.00 8.15 -3.20
C ARG A 108 -0.01 8.18 -2.04
N THR A 109 -0.98 7.27 -2.06
CA THR A 109 -1.98 7.12 -0.98
C THR A 109 -1.33 6.65 0.32
N MET A 110 -0.38 5.71 0.26
CA MET A 110 0.39 5.28 1.43
C MET A 110 1.22 6.42 2.03
N ILE A 111 1.86 7.24 1.18
CA ILE A 111 2.62 8.42 1.62
C ILE A 111 1.68 9.44 2.29
N ALA A 112 0.51 9.73 1.70
CA ALA A 112 -0.49 10.62 2.30
C ALA A 112 -1.00 10.10 3.65
N ALA A 113 -1.22 8.79 3.77
CA ALA A 113 -1.61 8.15 5.02
C ALA A 113 -0.53 8.33 6.11
N ALA A 114 0.74 8.05 5.77
CA ALA A 114 1.88 8.26 6.67
C ALA A 114 2.03 9.73 7.07
N ALA A 115 1.82 10.66 6.15
CA ALA A 115 1.89 12.09 6.42
C ALA A 115 0.76 12.61 7.31
N SER A 116 -0.38 11.92 7.37
CA SER A 116 -1.58 12.39 8.07
C SER A 116 -1.39 12.53 9.58
N ASP A 117 -0.52 11.73 10.20
CA ASP A 117 -0.19 11.88 11.63
C ASP A 117 0.64 13.15 11.92
N GLY A 118 1.25 13.71 10.87
CA GLY A 118 1.86 15.04 10.88
C GLY A 118 3.36 15.07 11.12
N ASP A 119 4.04 13.92 11.20
CA ASP A 119 5.49 13.84 11.28
C ASP A 119 5.99 12.66 10.44
N ILE A 120 6.26 12.89 9.15
CA ILE A 120 7.22 12.01 8.45
C ILE A 120 8.60 12.42 8.94
N SER A 121 9.16 11.64 9.85
CA SER A 121 10.47 11.89 10.42
C SER A 121 11.56 11.89 9.34
N ILE A 122 12.67 12.58 9.61
CA ILE A 122 13.85 12.57 8.74
C ILE A 122 14.38 11.14 8.54
N GLU A 123 14.19 10.26 9.52
CA GLU A 123 14.56 8.85 9.44
C GLU A 123 13.68 8.10 8.44
N GLU A 124 12.36 8.34 8.44
CA GLU A 124 11.44 7.78 7.45
C GLU A 124 11.73 8.29 6.03
N GLN A 125 12.06 9.57 5.88
CA GLN A 125 12.49 10.14 4.59
C GLN A 125 13.75 9.47 4.06
N GLN A 126 14.75 9.25 4.92
CA GLN A 126 15.99 8.57 4.53
C GLN A 126 15.78 7.10 4.18
N ILE A 127 14.82 6.43 4.83
CA ILE A 127 14.46 5.05 4.55
C ILE A 127 13.75 4.95 3.20
N ILE A 128 12.79 5.84 2.90
CA ILE A 128 12.11 5.93 1.61
C ILE A 128 13.13 6.23 0.49
N ALA A 129 14.05 7.17 0.71
CA ALA A 129 15.11 7.49 -0.26
C ALA A 129 16.07 6.32 -0.50
N LYS A 130 16.35 5.50 0.51
CA LYS A 130 17.16 4.28 0.34
C LYS A 130 16.43 3.19 -0.45
N GLU A 131 15.11 3.11 -0.33
CA GLU A 131 14.30 2.15 -1.08
C GLU A 131 14.19 2.51 -2.56
N ALA A 132 14.32 3.80 -2.90
CA ALA A 132 14.49 4.25 -4.28
C ALA A 132 15.78 3.72 -4.94
N GLY A 133 16.72 3.23 -4.13
CA GLY A 133 17.99 2.66 -4.59
C GLY A 133 18.90 3.71 -5.23
N GLU A 134 19.59 3.33 -6.31
CA GLU A 134 20.51 4.21 -7.04
C GLU A 134 19.79 5.10 -8.08
N ASP A 135 18.45 5.13 -8.09
CA ASP A 135 17.69 5.94 -9.04
C ASP A 135 17.42 7.35 -8.48
N PRO A 136 18.14 8.38 -8.96
CA PRO A 136 18.02 9.73 -8.41
C PRO A 136 16.68 10.37 -8.75
N GLN A 137 16.04 9.96 -9.86
CA GLN A 137 14.78 10.55 -10.31
C GLN A 137 13.62 10.08 -9.44
N LEU A 138 13.66 8.79 -9.06
CA LEU A 138 12.70 8.24 -8.13
C LEU A 138 12.85 8.82 -6.72
N ALA A 139 14.09 8.97 -6.26
CA ALA A 139 14.36 9.59 -4.96
C ALA A 139 13.81 11.02 -4.89
N GLU A 140 14.04 11.83 -5.94
CA GLU A 140 13.50 13.19 -6.04
C GLU A 140 11.96 13.21 -6.09
N TRP A 141 11.35 12.27 -6.81
CA TRP A 141 9.89 12.16 -6.86
C TRP A 141 9.27 11.77 -5.51
N LEU A 142 9.86 10.79 -4.81
CA LEU A 142 9.41 10.39 -3.48
C LEU A 142 9.57 11.53 -2.47
N GLU A 143 10.67 12.27 -2.54
CA GLU A 143 10.88 13.46 -1.70
C GLU A 143 9.78 14.51 -1.95
N GLN A 144 9.43 14.76 -3.22
CA GLN A 144 8.34 15.69 -3.56
C GLN A 144 6.98 15.23 -3.04
N GLU A 145 6.65 13.94 -3.17
CA GLU A 145 5.40 13.37 -2.63
C GLU A 145 5.36 13.39 -1.10
N VAL A 146 6.50 13.24 -0.42
CA VAL A 146 6.56 13.39 1.04
C VAL A 146 6.41 14.86 1.47
N GLN A 147 7.03 15.79 0.74
CA GLN A 147 6.93 17.22 1.04
C GLN A 147 5.53 17.79 0.77
N ASN A 148 4.87 17.31 -0.29
CA ASN A 148 3.52 17.71 -0.67
C ASN A 148 2.66 16.47 -0.95
N PRO A 149 2.20 15.77 0.11
CA PRO A 149 1.39 14.58 -0.06
C PRO A 149 0.10 14.87 -0.80
N ILE A 150 -0.30 13.93 -1.65
CA ILE A 150 -1.56 14.00 -2.39
C ILE A 150 -2.75 14.15 -1.43
N SER A 151 -3.72 14.99 -1.79
CA SER A 151 -4.94 15.17 -0.99
C SER A 151 -5.91 13.99 -1.15
N VAL A 152 -6.74 13.75 -0.13
CA VAL A 152 -7.82 12.73 -0.18
C VAL A 152 -8.74 12.93 -1.39
N GLN A 153 -9.05 14.18 -1.72
CA GLN A 153 -9.93 14.52 -2.84
C GLN A 153 -9.29 14.18 -4.18
N GLU A 154 -7.99 14.42 -4.31
CA GLU A 154 -7.25 14.08 -5.53
C GLU A 154 -7.06 12.56 -5.68
N ILE A 155 -6.83 11.84 -4.57
CA ILE A 155 -6.83 10.36 -4.57
C ILE A 155 -8.16 9.84 -5.13
N ALA A 156 -9.29 10.34 -4.60
CA ALA A 156 -10.61 9.91 -5.04
C ALA A 156 -10.91 10.26 -6.50
N GLN A 157 -10.47 11.43 -6.96
CA GLN A 157 -10.62 11.82 -8.37
C GLN A 157 -9.85 10.89 -9.32
N LEU A 158 -8.62 10.52 -8.95
CA LEU A 158 -7.79 9.61 -9.75
C LEU A 158 -8.30 8.17 -9.69
N ALA A 159 -8.88 7.74 -8.57
CA ALA A 159 -9.52 6.44 -8.44
C ALA A 159 -10.81 6.33 -9.29
N GLY A 160 -11.52 7.44 -9.45
CA GLY A 160 -12.77 7.48 -10.22
C GLY A 160 -13.85 6.59 -9.61
N ASN A 161 -14.62 5.90 -10.46
CA ASN A 161 -15.70 5.00 -10.04
C ASN A 161 -15.25 3.53 -9.94
N ASP A 162 -13.94 3.27 -9.82
CA ASP A 162 -13.40 1.92 -9.70
C ASP A 162 -13.41 1.48 -8.23
N THR A 163 -14.41 0.65 -7.87
CA THR A 163 -14.54 0.11 -6.51
C THR A 163 -13.39 -0.83 -6.14
N ALA A 164 -12.79 -1.55 -7.10
CA ALA A 164 -11.67 -2.43 -6.82
C ALA A 164 -10.42 -1.62 -6.45
N LEU A 165 -10.13 -0.57 -7.23
CA LEU A 165 -9.05 0.35 -6.93
C LEU A 165 -9.31 1.08 -5.61
N ALA A 166 -10.51 1.60 -5.38
CA ALA A 166 -10.87 2.26 -4.12
C ALA A 166 -10.65 1.36 -2.89
N ALA A 167 -11.05 0.09 -2.97
CA ALA A 167 -10.80 -0.88 -1.90
C ALA A 167 -9.30 -1.11 -1.67
N ASN A 168 -8.49 -1.19 -2.73
CA ASN A 168 -7.05 -1.31 -2.63
C ASN A 168 -6.40 -0.07 -2.00
N LEU A 169 -6.83 1.14 -2.38
CA LEU A 169 -6.33 2.41 -1.84
C LEU A 169 -6.62 2.54 -0.34
N TYR A 170 -7.85 2.24 0.07
CA TYR A 170 -8.23 2.26 1.49
C TYR A 170 -7.39 1.26 2.30
N LEU A 171 -7.29 0.02 1.80
CA LEU A 171 -6.54 -1.02 2.49
C LEU A 171 -5.05 -0.67 2.59
N ALA A 172 -4.47 -0.09 1.54
CA ALA A 172 -3.09 0.38 1.56
C ALA A 172 -2.86 1.46 2.61
N ALA A 173 -3.75 2.46 2.68
CA ALA A 173 -3.70 3.49 3.71
C ALA A 173 -3.85 2.89 5.13
N ARG A 174 -4.82 1.97 5.32
CA ARG A 174 -5.08 1.35 6.62
C ARG A 174 -3.91 0.51 7.14
N LEU A 175 -3.14 -0.13 6.25
CA LEU A 175 -1.94 -0.89 6.61
C LEU A 175 -0.77 0.01 7.03
N VAL A 176 -0.71 1.23 6.49
CA VAL A 176 0.26 2.25 6.91
C VAL A 176 -0.09 2.75 8.32
N CYS A 177 -1.37 3.06 8.55
CA CYS A 177 -1.88 3.55 9.83
C CYS A 177 -2.06 2.39 10.83
N GLN A 178 -1.01 1.95 11.52
CA GLN A 178 -1.10 0.81 12.46
C GLN A 178 -1.84 1.16 13.75
N GLU A 179 -1.20 1.95 14.63
CA GLU A 179 -1.80 2.44 15.87
C GLU A 179 -2.50 3.77 15.58
N LEU A 180 -3.81 3.69 15.32
CA LEU A 180 -4.59 4.82 14.85
C LEU A 180 -4.52 6.03 15.80
N SER A 181 -3.79 7.05 15.35
CA SER A 181 -3.84 8.39 15.89
C SER A 181 -5.18 9.04 15.55
N ARG A 182 -5.58 10.08 16.31
CA ARG A 182 -6.83 10.81 16.00
C ARG A 182 -6.81 11.38 14.58
N LYS A 183 -5.64 11.81 14.08
CA LYS A 183 -5.51 12.36 12.74
C LYS A 183 -5.66 11.27 11.67
N GLU A 184 -5.08 10.09 11.91
CA GLU A 184 -5.20 8.94 11.00
C GLU A 184 -6.65 8.43 10.91
N ILE A 185 -7.39 8.42 12.04
CA ILE A 185 -8.82 8.09 12.03
C ILE A 185 -9.60 9.06 11.15
N VAL A 186 -9.32 10.35 11.26
CA VAL A 186 -9.97 11.39 10.43
C VAL A 186 -9.59 11.20 8.96
N PHE A 187 -8.31 10.97 8.66
CA PHE A 187 -7.82 10.72 7.31
C PHE A 187 -8.51 9.51 6.67
N LEU A 188 -8.56 8.36 7.36
CA LEU A 188 -9.20 7.15 6.83
C LEU A 188 -10.71 7.33 6.63
N ALA A 189 -11.39 8.03 7.55
CA ALA A 189 -12.81 8.32 7.41
C ALA A 189 -13.09 9.26 6.21
N GLU A 190 -12.26 10.28 6.02
CA GLU A 190 -12.35 11.17 4.85
C GLU A 190 -12.05 10.40 3.55
N LEU A 191 -11.04 9.52 3.58
CA LEU A 191 -10.65 8.70 2.44
C LEU A 191 -11.77 7.74 2.02
N ALA A 192 -12.33 6.97 2.96
CA ALA A 192 -13.43 6.06 2.68
C ALA A 192 -14.63 6.80 2.07
N LYS A 193 -14.99 7.94 2.64
CA LYS A 193 -16.09 8.78 2.15
C LYS A 193 -15.82 9.34 0.76
N ALA A 194 -14.61 9.83 0.50
CA ALA A 194 -14.24 10.40 -0.79
C ALA A 194 -14.21 9.33 -1.89
N LEU A 195 -13.75 8.12 -1.56
CA LEU A 195 -13.75 6.95 -2.44
C LEU A 195 -15.14 6.33 -2.65
N GLY A 196 -16.17 6.80 -1.93
CA GLY A 196 -17.53 6.27 -2.03
C GLY A 196 -17.66 4.83 -1.52
N LEU A 197 -16.82 4.43 -0.57
CA LEU A 197 -16.90 3.11 0.05
C LEU A 197 -18.05 3.06 1.05
N ASP A 198 -18.87 2.02 0.96
CA ASP A 198 -19.91 1.73 1.96
C ASP A 198 -19.26 1.34 3.30
N ASP A 199 -19.84 1.79 4.41
CA ASP A 199 -19.34 1.50 5.76
C ASP A 199 -19.20 -0.01 6.01
N ALA A 200 -20.11 -0.83 5.49
CA ALA A 200 -20.03 -2.28 5.61
C ALA A 200 -18.89 -2.87 4.77
N LEU A 201 -18.52 -2.26 3.64
CA LEU A 201 -17.35 -2.68 2.86
C LEU A 201 -16.06 -2.32 3.60
N VAL A 202 -15.99 -1.11 4.15
CA VAL A 202 -14.87 -0.67 4.99
C VAL A 202 -14.65 -1.63 6.15
N GLU A 203 -15.72 -2.01 6.87
CA GLU A 203 -15.65 -2.98 7.96
C GLU A 203 -15.09 -4.34 7.51
N GLN A 204 -15.47 -4.83 6.32
CA GLN A 204 -14.90 -6.08 5.78
C GLN A 204 -13.42 -5.92 5.42
N LEU A 205 -13.02 -4.77 4.86
CA LEU A 205 -11.62 -4.51 4.52
C LEU A 205 -10.74 -4.52 5.76
N GLU A 206 -11.18 -3.89 6.84
CA GLU A 206 -10.45 -3.87 8.12
C GLU A 206 -10.35 -5.26 8.76
N LYS A 207 -11.46 -6.02 8.79
CA LYS A 207 -11.45 -7.40 9.29
C LYS A 207 -10.47 -8.30 8.55
N GLN A 208 -10.39 -8.17 7.22
CA GLN A 208 -9.47 -8.97 6.41
C GLN A 208 -8.02 -8.53 6.57
N ALA A 209 -7.78 -7.25 6.87
CA ALA A 209 -6.47 -6.74 7.24
C ALA A 209 -6.02 -7.16 8.65
N GLY A 210 -6.96 -7.64 9.48
CA GLY A 210 -6.70 -8.08 10.85
C GLY A 210 -6.82 -6.98 11.91
N PHE A 211 -7.60 -5.94 11.63
CA PHE A 211 -7.90 -4.84 12.54
C PHE A 211 -9.30 -4.94 13.17
#